data_AF-A0A1M7Q271-F1
#
_entry.id   AF-A0A1M7Q271-F1
#
_cell.length_a   1.000
_cell.length_b   1.000
_cell.length_c   1.000
_cell.angle_alpha   90.00
_cell.angle_beta   90.00
_cell.angle_gamma   90.00
#
_symmetry.space_group_name_H-M   'P 1'
#
loop_
_entity.id
_entity.type
_entity.pdbx_description
1 polymer ?
#
loop_
_entity_poly.entity_id
_entity_poly.type
_entity_poly.pdbx_seq_one_letter_code
_entity_poly.pdbx_strand_id
1 'polypeptide(L)'
;MTLLNPQTPTVAIPRQRATGTTRTVPTIAAGSAYTYVVPPVAFAPAVSDARCLSMVTKSSYYFSTYWWNTKNRYAATGIPNITWTSAYATGMEVKVREACNAAITMAVCADWGGFLPSAVPLNLADLRNRAARLVVGVARKHVTYGAGGARWGGNWQSAYWAYSLGLAAWLLWDTQLTNAWDREAVCDVLEYEADQQLYRNRPEIWRDSTGADQPFNGVYRTGTRTGDSAAEEDMWQATVLDLAATMMPGHPRAAAWRKKAAQFGIVGAMSRNDLWNTTTDINGESPNHWTVGITMSSPPLGPSQIGKSGYNWSDQYVVTNHGKRSPDYMQADAMRLAMSLHHSLAGEPTPEWVRWNSEKIYGAMRTVVYPGTASPTKPMYRDTTSPALYFPDGVDWGTARHTGYWLWDSLMETHVLGSNGTSALVPVSPKHWDSIHGRAAKAMQDRARVMPGGQIVLNNTEDSYPGREGWHACSAAFIVLNKALTNAGRLSWTNASLV
;
A
#
# COMPACT_ATOMS: atom_id res chain seq x y z
N MET A 1 -40.59 -11.42 32.76
CA MET A 1 -40.04 -10.12 32.30
C MET A 1 -38.88 -10.45 31.36
N THR A 2 -39.19 -10.52 30.07
CA THR A 2 -38.31 -11.08 29.02
C THR A 2 -37.53 -9.92 28.40
N LEU A 3 -36.22 -9.86 28.62
CA LEU A 3 -35.37 -8.81 28.04
C LEU A 3 -35.03 -9.18 26.59
N LEU A 4 -35.59 -8.38 25.68
CA LEU A 4 -35.38 -8.42 24.24
C LEU A 4 -33.92 -8.11 23.88
N ASN A 5 -33.35 -9.00 23.07
CA ASN A 5 -32.08 -8.84 22.39
C ASN A 5 -32.21 -7.72 21.35
N PRO A 6 -31.41 -6.63 21.38
CA PRO A 6 -31.49 -5.60 20.35
C PRO A 6 -30.81 -6.12 19.08
N GLN A 7 -31.63 -6.63 18.15
CA GLN A 7 -31.21 -6.82 16.76
C GLN A 7 -30.74 -5.48 16.21
N THR A 8 -29.47 -5.41 15.82
CA THR A 8 -28.90 -4.26 15.13
C THR A 8 -29.63 -4.09 13.80
N PRO A 9 -30.23 -2.92 13.50
CA PRO A 9 -31.01 -2.77 12.27
C PRO A 9 -30.08 -2.86 11.05
N THR A 10 -30.37 -3.82 10.17
CA THR A 10 -29.91 -3.86 8.78
C THR A 10 -30.56 -2.71 8.02
N VAL A 11 -29.98 -1.51 8.13
CA VAL A 11 -30.40 -0.36 7.31
C VAL A 11 -30.02 -0.66 5.86
N ALA A 12 -31.03 -0.93 5.02
CA ALA A 12 -30.87 -1.05 3.58
C ALA A 12 -30.44 0.31 3.00
N ILE A 13 -29.21 0.37 2.47
CA ILE A 13 -28.68 1.56 1.80
C ILE A 13 -29.35 1.67 0.40
N PRO A 14 -29.82 2.84 -0.05
CA PRO A 14 -30.57 3.00 -1.31
C PRO A 14 -29.81 2.50 -2.56
N ARG A 15 -30.56 1.83 -3.45
CA ARG A 15 -30.11 1.03 -4.59
C ARG A 15 -30.34 1.74 -5.94
N GLN A 16 -29.75 2.91 -6.18
CA GLN A 16 -29.86 3.55 -7.50
C GLN A 16 -28.49 3.87 -8.09
N ARG A 17 -28.16 3.16 -9.18
CA ARG A 17 -27.15 3.54 -10.18
C ARG A 17 -27.81 4.64 -11.03
N ALA A 18 -27.17 5.78 -11.19
CA ALA A 18 -27.63 6.77 -12.16
C ALA A 18 -27.38 6.20 -13.56
N THR A 19 -28.45 5.90 -14.30
CA THR A 19 -28.35 5.59 -15.73
C THR A 19 -27.92 6.86 -16.47
N GLY A 20 -26.71 6.90 -17.03
CA GLY A 20 -26.36 7.96 -17.99
C GLY A 20 -24.95 8.57 -17.97
N THR A 21 -23.94 7.99 -17.33
CA THR A 21 -22.55 8.47 -17.51
C THR A 21 -21.85 7.71 -18.63
N THR A 22 -21.52 8.41 -19.72
CA THR A 22 -20.65 7.94 -20.79
C THR A 22 -19.26 7.59 -20.23
N ARG A 23 -18.93 6.29 -20.20
CA ARG A 23 -17.55 5.80 -20.04
C ARG A 23 -16.72 6.32 -21.22
N THR A 24 -15.79 7.23 -20.98
CA THR A 24 -14.79 7.69 -21.99
C THR A 24 -13.57 6.75 -22.08
N VAL A 25 -13.71 5.49 -21.66
CA VAL A 25 -12.69 4.44 -21.78
C VAL A 25 -13.33 3.31 -22.59
N PRO A 26 -12.62 2.69 -23.56
CA PRO A 26 -13.20 1.68 -24.44
C PRO A 26 -13.91 0.60 -23.62
N THR A 27 -15.24 0.56 -23.70
CA THR A 27 -16.05 -0.49 -23.09
C THR A 27 -15.90 -1.75 -23.91
N ILE A 28 -14.98 -2.63 -23.50
CA ILE A 28 -15.10 -4.05 -23.82
C ILE A 28 -16.35 -4.54 -23.08
N ALA A 29 -17.27 -5.20 -23.79
CA ALA A 29 -18.46 -5.81 -23.22
C ALA A 29 -18.06 -7.00 -22.34
N ALA A 30 -17.54 -6.72 -21.14
CA ALA A 30 -17.26 -7.72 -20.13
C ALA A 30 -18.53 -7.91 -19.26
N GLY A 31 -18.82 -9.15 -18.87
CA GLY A 31 -19.75 -9.41 -17.77
C GLY A 31 -19.33 -8.65 -16.50
N SER A 32 -20.22 -8.58 -15.49
CA SER A 32 -19.94 -7.84 -14.25
C SER A 32 -18.55 -8.20 -13.69
N ALA A 33 -17.68 -7.22 -13.47
CA ALA A 33 -16.27 -7.46 -13.16
C ALA A 33 -16.03 -8.42 -11.97
N TYR A 34 -16.96 -8.46 -11.02
CA TYR A 34 -16.91 -9.39 -9.88
C TYR A 34 -16.93 -10.87 -10.28
N THR A 35 -17.40 -11.24 -11.49
CA THR A 35 -17.39 -12.63 -11.96
C THR A 35 -15.98 -13.13 -12.27
N TYR A 36 -15.01 -12.23 -12.44
CA TYR A 36 -13.61 -12.58 -12.62
C TYR A 36 -12.86 -12.73 -11.31
N VAL A 37 -13.48 -12.39 -10.17
CA VAL A 37 -12.79 -12.42 -8.88
C VAL A 37 -12.55 -13.85 -8.44
N VAL A 38 -11.29 -14.16 -8.17
CA VAL A 38 -10.88 -15.38 -7.47
C VAL A 38 -10.70 -15.02 -6.00
N PRO A 39 -11.45 -15.61 -5.06
CA PRO A 39 -11.25 -15.35 -3.64
C PRO A 39 -9.85 -15.77 -3.17
N PRO A 40 -9.33 -15.19 -2.07
CA PRO A 40 -8.04 -15.61 -1.55
C PRO A 40 -8.05 -17.10 -1.17
N VAL A 41 -6.95 -17.79 -1.44
CA VAL A 41 -6.78 -19.20 -1.10
C VAL A 41 -6.81 -19.36 0.42
N ALA A 42 -7.74 -20.19 0.91
CA ALA A 42 -7.86 -20.46 2.32
C ALA A 42 -6.59 -21.12 2.90
N PHE A 43 -6.22 -20.71 4.10
CA PHE A 43 -5.20 -21.37 4.92
C PHE A 43 -5.51 -21.13 6.40
N ALA A 44 -4.92 -21.92 7.29
CA ALA A 44 -5.00 -21.68 8.72
C ALA A 44 -3.92 -20.66 9.10
N PRO A 45 -4.26 -19.40 9.42
CA PRO A 45 -3.25 -18.39 9.72
C PRO A 45 -2.60 -18.70 11.08
N ALA A 46 -1.27 -18.75 11.08
CA ALA A 46 -0.47 -18.98 12.28
C ALA A 46 0.56 -17.87 12.43
N VAL A 47 0.47 -17.10 13.52
CA VAL A 47 1.40 -16.01 13.84
C VAL A 47 1.74 -16.12 15.34
N SER A 48 3.02 -16.20 15.67
CA SER A 48 3.49 -16.37 17.06
C SER A 48 4.05 -15.07 17.67
N ASP A 49 4.29 -14.04 16.86
CA ASP A 49 4.85 -12.78 17.33
C ASP A 49 3.78 -11.93 18.04
N ALA A 50 3.68 -12.10 19.36
CA ALA A 50 2.70 -11.41 20.20
C ALA A 50 2.74 -9.88 20.09
N ARG A 51 3.86 -9.28 19.64
CA ARG A 51 3.96 -7.83 19.44
C ARG A 51 3.00 -7.37 18.35
N CYS A 52 3.03 -8.02 17.18
CA CYS A 52 2.20 -7.61 16.03
C CYS A 52 0.73 -7.95 16.26
N LEU A 53 0.45 -9.09 16.87
CA LEU A 53 -0.91 -9.49 17.25
C LEU A 53 -1.54 -8.49 18.23
N SER A 54 -0.81 -8.14 19.30
CA SER A 54 -1.28 -7.15 20.25
C SER A 54 -1.49 -5.79 19.59
N MET A 55 -0.62 -5.38 18.66
CA MET A 55 -0.77 -4.11 17.95
C MET A 55 -2.00 -4.06 17.07
N VAL A 56 -2.17 -5.06 16.19
CA VAL A 56 -3.33 -5.15 15.30
C VAL A 56 -4.63 -5.26 16.09
N THR A 57 -4.64 -6.03 17.18
CA THR A 57 -5.83 -6.17 18.04
C THR A 57 -6.20 -4.83 18.71
N LYS A 58 -5.23 -4.15 19.33
CA LYS A 58 -5.47 -2.84 19.98
C LYS A 58 -5.87 -1.76 18.97
N SER A 59 -5.23 -1.71 17.80
CA SER A 59 -5.61 -0.77 16.74
C SER A 59 -6.99 -1.07 16.16
N SER A 60 -7.36 -2.34 16.03
CA SER A 60 -8.70 -2.74 15.61
C SER A 60 -9.76 -2.31 16.63
N TYR A 61 -9.47 -2.43 17.92
CA TYR A 61 -10.32 -1.90 18.99
C TYR A 61 -10.47 -0.38 18.89
N TYR A 62 -9.39 0.37 18.60
CA TYR A 62 -9.46 1.81 18.37
C TYR A 62 -10.42 2.14 17.22
N PHE A 63 -10.22 1.49 16.08
CA PHE A 63 -11.02 1.72 14.88
C PHE A 63 -12.47 1.29 15.05
N SER A 64 -12.74 0.25 15.82
CA SER A 64 -14.10 -0.24 16.11
C SER A 64 -14.74 0.42 17.32
N THR A 65 -14.13 1.40 17.98
CA THR A 65 -14.73 2.08 19.14
C THR A 65 -14.61 3.58 19.02
N TYR A 66 -13.53 4.16 19.54
CA TYR A 66 -13.33 5.59 19.62
C TYR A 66 -13.35 6.24 18.25
N TRP A 67 -12.57 5.74 17.29
CA TRP A 67 -12.51 6.33 15.94
C TRP A 67 -13.84 6.23 15.21
N TRP A 68 -14.49 5.06 15.28
CA TRP A 68 -15.81 4.81 14.69
C TRP A 68 -16.85 5.83 15.15
N ASN A 69 -16.92 6.03 16.47
CA ASN A 69 -17.93 6.87 17.10
C ASN A 69 -17.62 8.37 17.01
N THR A 70 -16.34 8.76 17.08
CA THR A 70 -15.95 10.17 17.24
C THR A 70 -15.35 10.81 15.99
N LYS A 71 -14.57 10.07 15.19
CA LYS A 71 -13.79 10.60 14.07
C LYS A 71 -14.46 10.40 12.72
N ASN A 72 -15.06 9.23 12.50
CA ASN A 72 -15.71 8.91 11.22
C ASN A 72 -17.24 9.14 11.24
N ARG A 73 -17.85 9.34 12.42
CA ARG A 73 -19.30 9.58 12.65
C ARG A 73 -20.22 8.61 11.88
N TYR A 74 -19.75 7.37 11.65
CA TYR A 74 -20.47 6.34 10.88
C TYR A 74 -21.79 5.93 11.55
N ALA A 75 -21.81 5.94 12.89
CA ALA A 75 -22.94 5.55 13.72
C ALA A 75 -24.24 6.35 13.43
N ALA A 76 -24.14 7.55 12.85
CA ALA A 76 -25.30 8.39 12.57
C ALA A 76 -25.96 8.14 11.19
N THR A 77 -25.23 7.62 10.20
CA THR A 77 -25.70 7.62 8.80
C THR A 77 -25.54 6.29 8.07
N GLY A 78 -24.81 5.32 8.62
CA GLY A 78 -24.62 4.01 7.99
C GLY A 78 -23.72 4.00 6.74
N ILE A 79 -23.17 5.16 6.35
CA ILE A 79 -22.20 5.38 5.27
C ILE A 79 -21.04 6.19 5.90
N PRO A 80 -19.77 5.93 5.55
CA PRO A 80 -18.68 6.72 6.10
C PRO A 80 -18.92 8.18 5.71
N ASN A 81 -18.78 9.09 6.67
CA ASN A 81 -18.97 10.52 6.45
C ASN A 81 -17.74 11.08 5.74
N ILE A 82 -17.57 10.65 4.49
CA ILE A 82 -16.59 11.18 3.58
C ILE A 82 -17.28 12.42 2.96
N THR A 83 -17.18 13.55 3.65
CA THR A 83 -17.59 14.87 3.16
C THR A 83 -16.34 15.72 2.96
N TRP A 84 -16.20 16.28 1.77
CA TRP A 84 -15.12 17.21 1.42
C TRP A 84 -15.65 18.23 0.43
N THR A 85 -15.15 19.47 0.55
CA THR A 85 -15.66 20.62 -0.18
C THR A 85 -14.96 20.85 -1.53
N SER A 86 -13.89 20.10 -1.84
CA SER A 86 -13.17 20.21 -3.11
C SER A 86 -12.56 18.88 -3.57
N ALA A 87 -12.62 18.59 -4.87
CA ALA A 87 -12.05 17.38 -5.48
C ALA A 87 -10.50 17.25 -5.33
N TYR A 88 -9.85 18.26 -4.76
CA TYR A 88 -8.43 18.26 -4.41
C TYR A 88 -8.27 19.00 -3.09
N ALA A 89 -7.88 18.28 -2.03
CA ALA A 89 -7.27 18.80 -0.82
C ALA A 89 -7.06 17.64 0.15
N THR A 90 -6.02 17.75 0.98
CA THR A 90 -5.64 16.92 2.14
C THR A 90 -6.80 16.29 2.94
N GLY A 91 -7.98 16.91 2.96
CA GLY A 91 -9.18 16.32 3.57
C GLY A 91 -9.64 15.01 2.92
N MET A 92 -9.56 14.86 1.59
CA MET A 92 -9.98 13.64 0.90
C MET A 92 -9.03 12.48 1.20
N GLU A 93 -7.72 12.73 1.11
CA GLU A 93 -6.67 11.74 1.41
C GLU A 93 -6.92 11.11 2.77
N VAL A 94 -7.05 11.93 3.80
CA VAL A 94 -7.23 11.45 5.17
C VAL A 94 -8.51 10.61 5.30
N LYS A 95 -9.63 11.08 4.73
CA LYS A 95 -10.92 10.41 4.91
C LYS A 95 -11.01 9.08 4.17
N VAL A 96 -10.48 9.00 2.95
CA VAL A 96 -10.52 7.76 2.15
C VAL A 96 -9.44 6.79 2.64
N ARG A 97 -8.19 7.25 2.74
CA ARG A 97 -7.03 6.41 3.10
C ARG A 97 -7.16 5.83 4.50
N GLU A 98 -7.53 6.64 5.49
CA GLU A 98 -7.67 6.15 6.87
C GLU A 98 -8.80 5.12 6.99
N ALA A 99 -9.92 5.31 6.28
CA ALA A 99 -11.01 4.33 6.26
C ALA A 99 -10.59 3.01 5.62
N CYS A 100 -9.83 3.05 4.51
CA CYS A 100 -9.31 1.84 3.87
C CYS A 100 -8.30 1.12 4.78
N ASN A 101 -7.36 1.85 5.37
CA ASN A 101 -6.37 1.31 6.29
C ASN A 101 -7.02 0.69 7.54
N ALA A 102 -8.06 1.33 8.08
CA ALA A 102 -8.86 0.78 9.17
C ALA A 102 -9.55 -0.53 8.75
N ALA A 103 -10.13 -0.58 7.54
CA ALA A 103 -10.76 -1.79 7.02
C ALA A 103 -9.77 -2.96 6.85
N ILE A 104 -8.57 -2.71 6.28
CA ILE A 104 -7.50 -3.73 6.20
C ILE A 104 -7.15 -4.23 7.61
N THR A 105 -6.89 -3.31 8.54
CA THR A 105 -6.48 -3.66 9.91
C THR A 105 -7.52 -4.54 10.59
N MET A 106 -8.80 -4.16 10.51
CA MET A 106 -9.91 -4.92 11.10
C MET A 106 -10.13 -6.28 10.42
N ALA A 107 -10.00 -6.36 9.09
CA ALA A 107 -10.10 -7.61 8.36
C ALA A 107 -8.99 -8.60 8.76
N VAL A 108 -7.73 -8.13 8.78
CA VAL A 108 -6.59 -8.95 9.18
C VAL A 108 -6.71 -9.41 10.64
N CYS A 109 -7.15 -8.51 11.52
CA CYS A 109 -7.42 -8.86 12.91
C CYS A 109 -8.45 -9.98 13.02
N ALA A 110 -9.57 -9.88 12.31
CA ALA A 110 -10.69 -10.80 12.47
C ALA A 110 -10.46 -12.19 11.88
N ASP A 111 -9.83 -12.27 10.71
CA ASP A 111 -9.86 -13.49 9.88
C ASP A 111 -8.46 -14.01 9.47
N TRP A 112 -7.41 -13.19 9.58
CA TRP A 112 -6.09 -13.53 9.02
C TRP A 112 -5.00 -13.66 10.09
N GLY A 113 -5.38 -14.12 11.28
CA GLY A 113 -4.46 -14.46 12.36
C GLY A 113 -4.01 -13.29 13.22
N GLY A 114 -4.64 -12.10 13.11
CA GLY A 114 -4.25 -10.92 13.87
C GLY A 114 -4.85 -10.78 15.27
N PHE A 115 -5.84 -11.60 15.63
CA PHE A 115 -6.56 -11.46 16.91
C PHE A 115 -5.79 -12.07 18.09
N LEU A 116 -5.55 -11.26 19.12
CA LEU A 116 -5.04 -11.69 20.42
C LEU A 116 -6.08 -11.40 21.52
N PRO A 117 -6.85 -12.41 21.97
CA PRO A 117 -7.93 -12.21 22.94
C PRO A 117 -7.50 -11.55 24.26
N SER A 118 -6.26 -11.80 24.69
CA SER A 118 -5.70 -11.26 25.94
C SER A 118 -5.30 -9.78 25.84
N ALA A 119 -5.26 -9.19 24.64
CA ALA A 119 -4.84 -7.80 24.48
C ALA A 119 -5.95 -6.80 24.83
N VAL A 120 -7.15 -6.98 24.28
CA VAL A 120 -8.36 -6.16 24.52
C VAL A 120 -9.61 -6.97 24.16
N PRO A 121 -10.77 -6.71 24.80
CA PRO A 121 -12.02 -7.36 24.43
C PRO A 121 -12.50 -6.87 23.05
N LEU A 122 -12.70 -7.80 22.12
CA LEU A 122 -13.26 -7.53 20.79
C LEU A 122 -14.37 -8.51 20.44
N ASN A 123 -15.44 -7.99 19.86
CA ASN A 123 -16.43 -8.80 19.17
C ASN A 123 -16.03 -8.91 17.69
N LEU A 124 -15.51 -10.07 17.29
CA LEU A 124 -15.04 -10.28 15.92
C LEU A 124 -16.16 -10.17 14.88
N ALA A 125 -17.40 -10.54 15.21
CA ALA A 125 -18.52 -10.37 14.27
C ALA A 125 -18.85 -8.89 14.03
N ASP A 126 -18.85 -8.07 15.09
CA ASP A 126 -19.00 -6.62 14.95
C ASP A 126 -17.82 -6.00 14.18
N LEU A 127 -16.60 -6.48 14.45
CA LEU A 127 -15.38 -6.02 13.78
C LEU A 127 -15.45 -6.24 12.25
N ARG A 128 -15.82 -7.47 11.84
CA ARG A 128 -16.03 -7.83 10.44
C ARG A 128 -17.11 -6.98 9.77
N ASN A 129 -18.25 -6.81 10.44
CA ASN A 129 -19.35 -5.98 9.93
C ASN A 129 -18.93 -4.52 9.71
N ARG A 130 -18.13 -3.95 10.62
CA ARG A 130 -17.62 -2.57 10.50
C ARG A 130 -16.59 -2.44 9.38
N ALA A 131 -15.70 -3.42 9.23
CA ALA A 131 -14.74 -3.45 8.13
C ALA A 131 -15.46 -3.47 6.77
N ALA A 132 -16.44 -4.35 6.59
CA ALA A 132 -17.24 -4.44 5.37
C ALA A 132 -18.02 -3.14 5.09
N ARG A 133 -18.58 -2.52 6.14
CA ARG A 133 -19.25 -1.21 6.04
C ARG A 133 -18.33 -0.10 5.55
N LEU A 134 -17.09 -0.04 6.04
CA LEU A 134 -16.10 0.91 5.52
C LEU A 134 -15.81 0.66 4.04
N VAL A 135 -15.55 -0.59 3.66
CA VAL A 135 -15.29 -0.97 2.26
C VAL A 135 -16.43 -0.52 1.34
N VAL A 136 -17.65 -0.97 1.62
CA VAL A 136 -18.82 -0.66 0.79
C VAL A 136 -19.10 0.84 0.74
N GLY A 137 -18.97 1.50 1.89
CA GLY A 137 -19.21 2.93 2.00
C GLY A 137 -18.21 3.79 1.22
N VAL A 138 -16.92 3.43 1.27
CA VAL A 138 -15.88 4.09 0.48
C VAL A 138 -16.07 3.82 -1.01
N ALA A 139 -16.33 2.56 -1.41
CA ALA A 139 -16.55 2.18 -2.80
C ALA A 139 -17.72 2.97 -3.44
N ARG A 140 -18.84 3.11 -2.72
CA ARG A 140 -20.02 3.86 -3.19
C ARG A 140 -19.81 5.37 -3.30
N LYS A 141 -18.76 5.92 -2.69
CA LYS A 141 -18.34 7.32 -2.83
C LYS A 141 -17.36 7.56 -3.98
N HIS A 142 -17.00 6.51 -4.71
CA HIS A 142 -16.17 6.62 -5.90
C HIS A 142 -16.94 7.19 -7.09
N VAL A 143 -16.23 7.75 -8.07
CA VAL A 143 -16.78 8.29 -9.33
C VAL A 143 -17.52 7.24 -10.18
N THR A 144 -17.22 5.95 -10.01
CA THR A 144 -17.86 4.86 -10.77
C THR A 144 -19.31 4.56 -10.34
N TYR A 145 -19.70 4.91 -9.11
CA TYR A 145 -21.01 4.53 -8.57
C TYR A 145 -22.17 5.47 -9.00
N GLY A 146 -21.90 6.59 -9.67
CA GLY A 146 -22.94 7.46 -10.25
C GLY A 146 -22.59 8.95 -10.29
N ALA A 147 -23.57 9.79 -10.65
CA ALA A 147 -23.45 11.25 -10.68
C ALA A 147 -23.91 11.89 -9.34
N GLY A 148 -23.38 13.08 -9.02
CA GLY A 148 -23.81 13.91 -7.88
C GLY A 148 -23.00 13.72 -6.57
N GLY A 149 -22.88 14.80 -5.79
CA GLY A 149 -22.11 14.88 -4.55
C GLY A 149 -20.58 14.87 -4.76
N ALA A 150 -19.82 15.14 -3.70
CA ALA A 150 -18.37 14.98 -3.70
C ALA A 150 -18.01 13.49 -3.84
N ARG A 151 -17.18 13.16 -4.84
CA ARG A 151 -16.76 11.79 -5.19
C ARG A 151 -15.25 11.73 -5.39
N TRP A 152 -14.66 10.58 -5.08
CA TRP A 152 -13.22 10.36 -5.17
C TRP A 152 -12.91 9.45 -6.36
N GLY A 153 -11.68 9.51 -6.86
CA GLY A 153 -11.19 8.69 -7.97
C GLY A 153 -10.58 9.51 -9.10
N GLY A 154 -9.68 8.91 -9.86
CA GLY A 154 -8.96 9.53 -10.98
C GLY A 154 -8.10 10.72 -10.56
N ASN A 155 -7.37 10.62 -9.45
CA ASN A 155 -6.46 11.64 -8.98
C ASN A 155 -5.08 11.05 -8.64
N TRP A 156 -4.13 11.90 -8.23
CA TRP A 156 -2.72 11.53 -8.05
C TRP A 156 -2.48 10.40 -7.02
N GLN A 157 -3.34 10.24 -6.03
CA GLN A 157 -3.20 9.22 -4.98
C GLN A 157 -4.32 8.17 -4.99
N SER A 158 -5.32 8.29 -5.87
CA SER A 158 -6.48 7.40 -5.89
C SER A 158 -6.11 5.93 -6.13
N ALA A 159 -5.02 5.68 -6.87
CA ALA A 159 -4.46 4.35 -7.07
C ALA A 159 -4.16 3.65 -5.73
N TYR A 160 -3.43 4.30 -4.82
CA TYR A 160 -3.08 3.72 -3.52
C TYR A 160 -4.32 3.49 -2.63
N TRP A 161 -5.30 4.40 -2.69
CA TRP A 161 -6.54 4.27 -1.92
C TRP A 161 -7.41 3.13 -2.44
N ALA A 162 -7.52 2.98 -3.77
CA ALA A 162 -8.25 1.88 -4.39
C ALA A 162 -7.57 0.53 -4.17
N TYR A 163 -6.23 0.49 -4.21
CA TYR A 163 -5.47 -0.67 -3.75
C TYR A 163 -5.87 -1.05 -2.31
N SER A 164 -5.81 -0.10 -1.37
CA SER A 164 -6.11 -0.37 0.04
C SER A 164 -7.56 -0.83 0.24
N LEU A 165 -8.51 -0.19 -0.47
CA LEU A 165 -9.92 -0.57 -0.48
C LEU A 165 -10.12 -2.00 -1.03
N GLY A 166 -9.50 -2.29 -2.18
CA GLY A 166 -9.62 -3.57 -2.86
C GLY A 166 -9.04 -4.71 -2.04
N LEU A 167 -7.88 -4.52 -1.41
CA LEU A 167 -7.28 -5.53 -0.55
C LEU A 167 -8.16 -5.80 0.68
N ALA A 168 -8.67 -4.76 1.34
CA ALA A 168 -9.62 -4.93 2.44
C ALA A 168 -10.87 -5.70 2.01
N ALA A 169 -11.40 -5.40 0.82
CA ALA A 169 -12.54 -6.10 0.26
C ALA A 169 -12.23 -7.57 -0.04
N TRP A 170 -11.07 -7.85 -0.62
CA TRP A 170 -10.65 -9.20 -0.98
C TRP A 170 -10.46 -10.09 0.25
N LEU A 171 -9.87 -9.55 1.32
CA LEU A 171 -9.74 -10.23 2.63
C LEU A 171 -11.09 -10.53 3.30
N LEU A 172 -12.17 -9.83 2.92
CA LEU A 172 -13.53 -9.97 3.42
C LEU A 172 -14.47 -10.67 2.42
N TRP A 173 -13.95 -11.11 1.27
CA TRP A 173 -14.73 -11.45 0.09
C TRP A 173 -15.78 -12.52 0.36
N ASP A 174 -15.35 -13.63 0.97
CA ASP A 174 -16.22 -14.78 1.26
C ASP A 174 -16.92 -14.68 2.60
N THR A 175 -16.39 -13.88 3.54
CA THR A 175 -16.91 -13.83 4.91
C THR A 175 -17.96 -12.74 5.11
N GLN A 176 -17.86 -11.60 4.43
CA GLN A 176 -18.71 -10.43 4.68
C GLN A 176 -19.27 -9.77 3.42
N LEU A 177 -18.54 -9.76 2.31
CA LEU A 177 -19.02 -9.16 1.06
C LEU A 177 -19.90 -10.14 0.29
N THR A 178 -21.01 -10.60 0.86
CA THR A 178 -21.88 -11.61 0.21
C THR A 178 -22.86 -11.01 -0.81
N ASN A 179 -23.03 -9.69 -0.81
CA ASN A 179 -23.92 -8.98 -1.73
C ASN A 179 -23.24 -8.70 -3.07
N ALA A 180 -23.86 -9.12 -4.18
CA ALA A 180 -23.31 -8.94 -5.53
C ALA A 180 -23.11 -7.47 -5.94
N TRP A 181 -23.96 -6.54 -5.48
CA TRP A 181 -23.81 -5.10 -5.78
C TRP A 181 -22.64 -4.48 -5.02
N ASP A 182 -22.38 -4.94 -3.81
CA ASP A 182 -21.24 -4.50 -3.01
C ASP A 182 -19.92 -4.99 -3.65
N ARG A 183 -19.91 -6.26 -4.09
CA ARG A 183 -18.81 -6.84 -4.87
C ARG A 183 -18.58 -6.08 -6.19
N GLU A 184 -19.65 -5.82 -6.94
CA GLU A 184 -19.56 -5.05 -8.20
C GLU A 184 -19.01 -3.64 -7.95
N ALA A 185 -19.47 -2.94 -6.91
CA ALA A 185 -18.99 -1.60 -6.61
C ALA A 185 -17.47 -1.56 -6.34
N VAL A 186 -16.93 -2.55 -5.62
CA VAL A 186 -15.47 -2.65 -5.37
C VAL A 186 -14.72 -2.96 -6.66
N CYS A 187 -15.19 -3.94 -7.45
CA CYS A 187 -14.55 -4.29 -8.70
C CYS A 187 -14.56 -3.12 -9.70
N ASP A 188 -15.65 -2.36 -9.77
CA ASP A 188 -15.74 -1.14 -10.59
C ASP A 188 -14.68 -0.10 -10.20
N VAL A 189 -14.40 0.06 -8.90
CA VAL A 189 -13.32 0.96 -8.43
C VAL A 189 -11.96 0.46 -8.89
N LEU A 190 -11.64 -0.82 -8.64
CA LEU A 190 -10.35 -1.40 -9.03
C LEU A 190 -10.15 -1.36 -10.54
N GLU A 191 -11.15 -1.75 -11.30
CA GLU A 191 -11.12 -1.73 -12.76
C GLU A 191 -10.86 -0.32 -13.29
N TYR A 192 -11.59 0.68 -12.76
CA TYR A 192 -11.42 2.07 -13.18
C TYR A 192 -10.03 2.60 -12.84
N GLU A 193 -9.57 2.43 -11.60
CA GLU A 193 -8.28 2.99 -11.17
C GLU A 193 -7.08 2.29 -11.83
N ALA A 194 -7.16 0.97 -12.05
CA ALA A 194 -6.17 0.22 -12.83
C ALA A 194 -6.14 0.72 -14.29
N ASP A 195 -7.29 0.97 -14.91
CA ASP A 195 -7.35 1.49 -16.28
C ASP A 195 -6.83 2.89 -16.45
N GLN A 196 -7.02 3.75 -15.45
CA GLN A 196 -6.38 5.06 -15.47
C GLN A 196 -4.86 4.91 -15.57
N GLN A 197 -4.27 3.95 -14.85
CA GLN A 197 -2.83 3.71 -14.94
C GLN A 197 -2.41 3.01 -16.24
N LEU A 198 -3.25 2.10 -16.74
CA LEU A 198 -2.97 1.37 -17.97
C LEU A 198 -2.99 2.27 -19.21
N TYR A 199 -4.02 3.11 -19.35
CA TYR A 199 -4.30 3.83 -20.60
C TYR A 199 -3.94 5.30 -20.56
N ARG A 200 -4.02 5.94 -19.39
CA ARG A 200 -3.81 7.38 -19.29
C ARG A 200 -2.46 7.73 -18.70
N ASN A 201 -1.96 6.91 -17.79
CA ASN A 201 -0.74 7.19 -17.07
C ASN A 201 0.49 6.44 -17.62
N ARG A 202 1.65 6.92 -17.22
CA ARG A 202 2.96 6.30 -17.49
C ARG A 202 3.82 6.38 -16.23
N PRO A 203 4.78 5.46 -16.06
CA PRO A 203 5.77 5.59 -15.01
C PRO A 203 6.45 6.94 -15.08
N GLU A 204 6.58 7.56 -13.92
CA GLU A 204 7.21 8.84 -13.75
C GLU A 204 8.73 8.66 -13.69
N ILE A 205 9.46 9.52 -14.40
CA ILE A 205 10.93 9.49 -14.42
C ILE A 205 11.42 10.79 -13.81
N TRP A 206 12.24 10.71 -12.77
CA TRP A 206 12.84 11.89 -12.13
C TRP A 206 14.00 12.44 -12.92
N ARG A 207 14.99 11.61 -13.26
CA ARG A 207 16.21 12.05 -13.97
C ARG A 207 16.45 11.22 -15.20
N ASP A 208 16.86 11.87 -16.28
CA ASP A 208 17.33 11.15 -17.46
C ASP A 208 18.76 10.60 -17.27
N SER A 209 19.25 9.85 -18.25
CA SER A 209 20.61 9.30 -18.25
C SER A 209 21.74 10.31 -18.01
N THR A 210 21.54 11.60 -18.33
CA THR A 210 22.53 12.66 -18.09
C THR A 210 22.53 13.15 -16.64
N GLY A 211 21.46 12.83 -15.89
CA GLY A 211 21.23 13.29 -14.52
C GLY A 211 20.38 14.57 -14.44
N ALA A 212 19.81 15.02 -15.57
CA ALA A 212 18.95 16.20 -15.59
C ALA A 212 17.55 15.86 -15.05
N ASP A 213 17.09 16.67 -14.08
CA ASP A 213 15.72 16.61 -13.57
C ASP A 213 14.71 16.79 -14.70
N GLN A 214 13.74 15.90 -14.78
CA GLN A 214 12.66 15.91 -15.75
C GLN A 214 11.43 16.63 -15.19
N PRO A 215 10.56 17.22 -16.02
CA PRO A 215 9.28 17.75 -15.56
C PRO A 215 8.31 16.64 -15.13
N PHE A 216 7.28 16.99 -14.36
CA PHE A 216 6.13 16.12 -14.18
C PHE A 216 5.46 15.93 -15.54
N ASN A 217 5.20 14.67 -15.85
CA ASN A 217 4.77 14.25 -17.17
C ASN A 217 3.60 13.25 -17.11
N GLY A 218 3.09 13.00 -15.90
CA GLY A 218 1.93 12.15 -15.62
C GLY A 218 0.61 12.90 -15.77
N VAL A 219 -0.50 12.18 -15.71
CA VAL A 219 -1.86 12.73 -15.90
C VAL A 219 -2.24 13.73 -14.80
N TYR A 220 -1.65 13.58 -13.61
CA TYR A 220 -2.14 14.22 -12.40
C TYR A 220 -1.32 15.41 -11.92
N ARG A 221 -0.14 15.66 -12.50
CA ARG A 221 0.75 16.77 -12.12
C ARG A 221 1.46 17.35 -13.35
N THR A 222 1.62 18.68 -13.36
CA THR A 222 2.39 19.42 -14.37
C THR A 222 3.34 20.39 -13.67
N GLY A 223 4.60 20.48 -14.09
CA GLY A 223 5.57 21.43 -13.52
C GLY A 223 6.97 20.83 -13.29
N THR A 224 7.82 21.54 -12.56
CA THR A 224 9.20 21.14 -12.25
C THR A 224 9.25 20.16 -11.07
N ARG A 225 10.02 19.06 -11.19
CA ARG A 225 10.16 17.98 -10.17
C ARG A 225 11.29 18.20 -9.15
N THR A 226 11.74 19.43 -8.90
CA THR A 226 12.97 19.62 -8.10
C THR A 226 12.85 18.97 -6.72
N GLY A 227 13.55 17.85 -6.51
CA GLY A 227 13.53 17.08 -5.28
C GLY A 227 12.37 16.09 -5.09
N ASP A 228 11.62 15.74 -6.14
CA ASP A 228 10.56 14.72 -6.13
C ASP A 228 10.89 13.62 -7.14
N SER A 229 11.32 12.47 -6.64
CA SER A 229 11.72 11.32 -7.45
C SER A 229 10.56 10.57 -8.10
N ALA A 230 9.32 10.76 -7.62
CA ALA A 230 8.15 9.95 -7.94
C ALA A 230 8.30 8.43 -7.76
N ALA A 231 9.34 7.96 -7.07
CA ALA A 231 9.51 6.55 -6.77
C ALA A 231 8.33 5.98 -5.95
N GLU A 232 7.83 6.75 -4.99
CA GLU A 232 6.69 6.34 -4.16
C GLU A 232 5.38 6.33 -4.96
N GLU A 233 5.15 7.36 -5.77
CA GLU A 233 4.03 7.47 -6.69
C GLU A 233 3.97 6.26 -7.64
N ASP A 234 5.08 5.93 -8.32
CA ASP A 234 5.12 4.77 -9.22
C ASP A 234 4.72 3.48 -8.51
N MET A 235 5.17 3.31 -7.26
CA MET A 235 4.76 2.16 -6.45
C MET A 235 3.27 2.21 -6.09
N TRP A 236 2.68 3.38 -5.82
CA TRP A 236 1.23 3.51 -5.65
C TRP A 236 0.48 3.04 -6.90
N GLN A 237 0.95 3.38 -8.10
CA GLN A 237 0.34 2.92 -9.34
C GLN A 237 0.54 1.42 -9.57
N ALA A 238 1.71 0.85 -9.25
CA ALA A 238 1.95 -0.58 -9.36
C ALA A 238 0.97 -1.39 -8.48
N THR A 239 0.74 -0.96 -7.23
CA THR A 239 -0.09 -1.71 -6.27
C THR A 239 -1.52 -1.97 -6.76
N VAL A 240 -2.19 -0.98 -7.36
CA VAL A 240 -3.57 -1.15 -7.83
C VAL A 240 -3.65 -2.04 -9.07
N LEU A 241 -2.67 -1.93 -9.98
CA LEU A 241 -2.60 -2.73 -11.20
C LEU A 241 -2.37 -4.22 -10.87
N ASP A 242 -1.40 -4.50 -10.00
CA ASP A 242 -1.09 -5.86 -9.57
C ASP A 242 -2.25 -6.47 -8.80
N LEU A 243 -2.83 -5.75 -7.83
CA LEU A 243 -3.99 -6.25 -7.09
C LEU A 243 -5.17 -6.55 -8.02
N ALA A 244 -5.46 -5.66 -9.00
CA ALA A 244 -6.54 -5.91 -9.96
C ALA A 244 -6.26 -7.16 -10.81
N ALA A 245 -5.01 -7.37 -11.24
CA ALA A 245 -4.62 -8.53 -12.02
C ALA A 245 -4.66 -9.84 -11.21
N THR A 246 -4.24 -9.83 -9.94
CA THR A 246 -4.24 -11.01 -9.08
C THR A 246 -5.62 -11.34 -8.53
N MET A 247 -6.42 -10.32 -8.21
CA MET A 247 -7.79 -10.50 -7.71
C MET A 247 -8.74 -10.91 -8.83
N MET A 248 -8.55 -10.40 -10.05
CA MET A 248 -9.40 -10.67 -11.22
C MET A 248 -8.61 -11.27 -12.40
N PRO A 249 -7.98 -12.46 -12.24
CA PRO A 249 -7.04 -12.99 -13.23
C PRO A 249 -7.70 -13.37 -14.57
N GLY A 250 -9.00 -13.67 -14.57
CA GLY A 250 -9.76 -13.95 -15.80
C GLY A 250 -10.24 -12.70 -16.55
N HIS A 251 -10.01 -11.50 -16.01
CA HIS A 251 -10.47 -10.27 -16.64
C HIS A 251 -9.70 -10.01 -17.96
N PRO A 252 -10.33 -9.53 -19.05
CA PRO A 252 -9.67 -9.35 -20.35
C PRO A 252 -8.43 -8.45 -20.34
N ARG A 253 -8.28 -7.59 -19.32
CA ARG A 253 -7.13 -6.70 -19.12
C ARG A 253 -6.11 -7.19 -18.10
N ALA A 254 -6.32 -8.34 -17.45
CA ALA A 254 -5.47 -8.80 -16.34
C ALA A 254 -3.99 -8.92 -16.74
N ALA A 255 -3.70 -9.50 -17.91
CA ALA A 255 -2.32 -9.59 -18.42
C ALA A 255 -1.70 -8.20 -18.69
N ALA A 256 -2.49 -7.26 -19.24
CA ALA A 256 -2.03 -5.89 -19.50
C ALA A 256 -1.77 -5.13 -18.20
N TRP A 257 -2.64 -5.29 -17.19
CA TRP A 257 -2.43 -4.73 -15.86
C TRP A 257 -1.18 -5.30 -15.19
N ARG A 258 -0.97 -6.63 -15.25
CA ARG A 258 0.23 -7.29 -14.69
C ARG A 258 1.51 -6.76 -15.32
N LYS A 259 1.56 -6.65 -16.64
CA LYS A 259 2.72 -6.08 -17.35
C LYS A 259 2.92 -4.60 -16.98
N LYS A 260 1.85 -3.82 -16.86
CA LYS A 260 1.94 -2.40 -16.49
C LYS A 260 2.38 -2.22 -15.03
N ALA A 261 1.94 -3.09 -14.12
CA ALA A 261 2.38 -3.08 -12.73
C ALA A 261 3.89 -3.27 -12.62
N ALA A 262 4.44 -4.27 -13.34
CA ALA A 262 5.87 -4.48 -13.42
C ALA A 262 6.61 -3.27 -14.00
N GLN A 263 6.06 -2.63 -15.03
CA GLN A 263 6.65 -1.41 -15.59
C GLN A 263 6.78 -0.29 -14.53
N PHE A 264 5.70 0.02 -13.81
CA PHE A 264 5.73 1.00 -12.73
C PHE A 264 6.68 0.57 -11.59
N GLY A 265 6.61 -0.68 -11.15
CA GLY A 265 7.43 -1.18 -10.05
C GLY A 265 8.93 -1.26 -10.35
N ILE A 266 9.30 -1.53 -11.60
CA ILE A 266 10.70 -1.53 -12.05
C ILE A 266 11.20 -0.09 -12.18
N VAL A 267 10.47 0.79 -12.88
CA VAL A 267 10.87 2.20 -13.02
C VAL A 267 10.96 2.90 -11.66
N GLY A 268 9.96 2.67 -10.80
CA GLY A 268 9.91 3.19 -9.44
C GLY A 268 11.05 2.70 -8.53
N ALA A 269 11.81 1.67 -8.92
CA ALA A 269 12.99 1.14 -8.19
C ALA A 269 14.29 1.22 -9.02
N MET A 270 14.26 1.89 -10.16
CA MET A 270 15.37 2.02 -11.09
C MET A 270 16.39 3.00 -10.54
N SER A 271 17.63 2.54 -10.35
CA SER A 271 18.77 3.43 -10.09
C SER A 271 19.44 3.84 -11.39
N ARG A 272 20.29 4.86 -11.33
CA ARG A 272 21.15 5.18 -12.48
C ARG A 272 22.03 4.00 -12.90
N ASN A 273 22.50 3.16 -11.99
CA ASN A 273 23.35 2.03 -12.38
C ASN A 273 22.59 0.99 -13.23
N ASP A 274 21.26 1.01 -13.20
CA ASP A 274 20.45 -0.01 -13.85
C ASP A 274 20.06 0.34 -15.30
N LEU A 275 20.17 1.59 -15.78
CA LEU A 275 19.74 1.90 -17.17
C LEU A 275 20.61 1.24 -18.24
N TRP A 276 21.78 0.74 -17.86
CA TRP A 276 22.75 0.09 -18.74
C TRP A 276 22.78 -1.43 -18.51
N ASN A 277 21.92 -1.93 -17.63
CA ASN A 277 21.84 -3.34 -17.33
C ASN A 277 21.01 -4.07 -18.40
N THR A 278 21.71 -4.72 -19.32
CA THR A 278 21.13 -5.52 -20.42
C THR A 278 21.17 -7.03 -20.14
N THR A 279 21.68 -7.45 -18.97
CA THR A 279 22.02 -8.86 -18.71
C THR A 279 21.19 -9.49 -17.59
N THR A 280 20.67 -8.68 -16.66
CA THR A 280 19.77 -9.20 -15.63
C THR A 280 18.41 -9.47 -16.25
N ASP A 281 17.97 -10.73 -16.18
CA ASP A 281 16.63 -11.13 -16.60
C ASP A 281 15.64 -10.95 -15.43
N ILE A 282 14.65 -10.08 -15.61
CA ILE A 282 13.56 -9.84 -14.66
C ILE A 282 12.26 -10.15 -15.37
N ASN A 283 11.70 -11.33 -15.07
CA ASN A 283 10.48 -11.83 -15.68
C ASN A 283 10.52 -11.78 -17.22
N GLY A 284 11.62 -12.28 -17.81
CA GLY A 284 11.81 -12.43 -19.25
C GLY A 284 12.32 -11.18 -19.97
N GLU A 285 12.70 -10.12 -19.25
CA GLU A 285 13.09 -8.84 -19.84
C GLU A 285 14.18 -8.12 -19.02
N SER A 286 15.07 -7.40 -19.70
CA SER A 286 16.12 -6.64 -19.01
C SER A 286 15.59 -5.31 -18.45
N PRO A 287 16.07 -4.85 -17.26
CA PRO A 287 15.54 -3.65 -16.59
C PRO A 287 15.48 -2.41 -17.50
N ASN A 288 16.50 -2.19 -18.32
CA ASN A 288 16.59 -1.05 -19.22
C ASN A 288 15.42 -0.97 -20.22
N HIS A 289 14.84 -2.09 -20.65
CA HIS A 289 13.73 -2.13 -21.60
C HIS A 289 12.40 -1.68 -20.99
N TRP A 290 12.26 -1.74 -19.65
CA TRP A 290 11.06 -1.26 -18.95
C TRP A 290 10.95 0.28 -18.93
N THR A 291 12.08 0.98 -19.08
CA THR A 291 12.14 2.46 -19.14
C THR A 291 11.73 3.04 -20.49
N VAL A 292 11.68 2.19 -21.54
CA VAL A 292 11.30 2.60 -22.89
C VAL A 292 9.80 2.39 -23.03
N GLY A 293 9.07 3.49 -23.22
CA GLY A 293 7.60 3.51 -23.20
C GLY A 293 6.98 2.55 -24.22
N ILE A 294 6.55 1.37 -23.76
CA ILE A 294 5.61 0.53 -24.50
C ILE A 294 4.25 1.20 -24.41
N THR A 295 3.92 2.02 -25.41
CA THR A 295 2.56 2.54 -25.59
C THR A 295 1.71 1.40 -26.13
N MET A 296 0.86 0.81 -25.28
CA MET A 296 -0.22 -0.07 -25.74
C MET A 296 -1.30 0.83 -26.37
N SER A 297 -1.19 1.05 -27.68
CA SER A 297 -2.21 1.60 -28.60
C SER A 297 -2.80 2.98 -28.22
N SER A 298 -2.16 4.03 -28.76
CA SER A 298 -2.57 5.46 -28.82
C SER A 298 -2.16 6.35 -27.64
N PRO A 299 -1.08 7.17 -27.78
CA PRO A 299 -0.66 8.11 -26.75
C PRO A 299 -1.51 9.39 -26.74
N PRO A 300 -1.61 10.11 -25.59
CA PRO A 300 -1.79 11.56 -25.65
C PRO A 300 -0.55 12.18 -26.30
N LEU A 301 -0.77 13.01 -27.31
CA LEU A 301 0.24 13.78 -28.04
C LEU A 301 0.87 14.87 -27.13
N GLY A 302 2.20 14.88 -26.97
CA GLY A 302 2.98 16.00 -26.40
C GLY A 302 4.36 15.59 -25.79
N PRO A 303 5.43 16.42 -25.90
CA PRO A 303 6.65 16.02 -26.62
C PRO A 303 7.88 15.59 -25.76
N SER A 304 8.79 14.84 -26.41
CA SER A 304 10.23 14.64 -26.14
C SER A 304 10.74 13.57 -25.15
N GLN A 305 9.88 12.86 -24.42
CA GLN A 305 10.31 11.85 -23.43
C GLN A 305 9.98 10.39 -23.80
N ILE A 306 9.24 10.16 -24.89
CA ILE A 306 8.98 8.81 -25.39
C ILE A 306 10.33 8.23 -25.85
N GLY A 307 10.86 7.26 -25.09
CA GLY A 307 12.09 6.54 -25.42
C GLY A 307 13.39 7.04 -24.78
N LYS A 308 13.34 7.89 -23.74
CA LYS A 308 14.54 8.27 -22.97
C LYS A 308 14.64 7.49 -21.67
N SER A 309 15.72 6.73 -21.48
CA SER A 309 16.02 6.04 -20.23
C SER A 309 16.27 7.04 -19.10
N GLY A 310 15.76 6.70 -17.91
CA GLY A 310 15.88 7.51 -16.71
C GLY A 310 15.60 6.72 -15.45
N TYR A 311 15.86 7.33 -14.29
CA TYR A 311 15.89 6.68 -12.99
C TYR A 311 15.23 7.54 -11.91
N ASN A 312 14.77 6.87 -10.84
CA ASN A 312 14.14 7.50 -9.69
C ASN A 312 15.00 7.39 -8.41
N TRP A 313 16.06 6.57 -8.45
CA TRP A 313 16.99 6.38 -7.33
C TRP A 313 18.42 6.77 -7.72
N SER A 314 19.16 7.35 -6.78
CA SER A 314 20.58 7.66 -7.01
C SER A 314 21.40 6.40 -7.30
N ASP A 315 22.64 6.58 -7.77
CA ASP A 315 23.61 5.50 -8.00
C ASP A 315 23.88 4.65 -6.73
N GLN A 316 23.62 5.24 -5.56
CA GLN A 316 23.73 4.57 -4.26
C GLN A 316 22.39 4.03 -3.74
N TYR A 317 21.38 3.95 -4.60
CA TYR A 317 20.03 3.48 -4.26
C TYR A 317 19.39 4.30 -3.14
N VAL A 318 19.54 5.63 -3.21
CA VAL A 318 18.87 6.58 -2.30
C VAL A 318 17.80 7.35 -3.05
N VAL A 319 16.62 7.41 -2.47
CA VAL A 319 15.50 8.20 -2.99
C VAL A 319 15.51 9.62 -2.42
N THR A 320 15.08 10.59 -3.24
CA THR A 320 14.80 11.96 -2.81
C THR A 320 13.33 12.25 -3.03
N ASN A 321 12.63 12.71 -2.01
CA ASN A 321 11.26 13.20 -2.15
C ASN A 321 11.04 14.43 -1.26
N HIS A 322 10.17 15.34 -1.68
CA HIS A 322 9.95 16.63 -1.01
C HIS A 322 11.26 17.42 -0.76
N GLY A 323 12.24 17.28 -1.65
CA GLY A 323 13.58 17.88 -1.52
C GLY A 323 14.48 17.23 -0.47
N LYS A 324 14.09 16.08 0.10
CA LYS A 324 14.79 15.43 1.20
C LYS A 324 15.18 13.99 0.85
N ARG A 325 16.41 13.62 1.19
CA ARG A 325 16.81 12.21 1.33
C ARG A 325 16.37 11.76 2.71
N SER A 326 15.26 11.03 2.76
CA SER A 326 14.62 10.61 4.00
C SER A 326 14.42 9.10 4.06
N PRO A 327 14.69 8.46 5.21
CA PRO A 327 14.37 7.05 5.40
C PRO A 327 12.87 6.75 5.23
N ASP A 328 12.00 7.75 5.39
CA ASP A 328 10.55 7.55 5.21
C ASP A 328 10.20 7.18 3.76
N TYR A 329 10.84 7.83 2.79
CA TYR A 329 10.57 7.59 1.37
C TYR A 329 11.26 6.34 0.84
N MET A 330 12.35 5.90 1.49
CA MET A 330 13.01 4.63 1.17
C MET A 330 12.05 3.43 1.34
N GLN A 331 11.04 3.56 2.22
CA GLN A 331 10.01 2.54 2.46
C GLN A 331 9.06 2.33 1.25
N ALA A 332 9.17 3.09 0.16
CA ALA A 332 8.51 2.76 -1.10
C ALA A 332 8.84 1.32 -1.55
N ASP A 333 10.04 0.81 -1.24
CA ASP A 333 10.41 -0.59 -1.47
C ASP A 333 9.58 -1.58 -0.63
N ALA A 334 9.25 -1.24 0.62
CA ALA A 334 8.41 -2.08 1.46
C ALA A 334 7.00 -2.25 0.87
N MET A 335 6.45 -1.18 0.28
CA MET A 335 5.17 -1.23 -0.40
C MET A 335 5.20 -2.12 -1.63
N ARG A 336 6.28 -2.08 -2.40
CA ARG A 336 6.48 -3.01 -3.52
C ARG A 336 6.60 -4.45 -3.03
N LEU A 337 7.46 -4.72 -2.06
CA LEU A 337 7.62 -6.06 -1.49
C LEU A 337 6.31 -6.61 -0.93
N ALA A 338 5.45 -5.77 -0.35
CA ALA A 338 4.15 -6.17 0.16
C ALA A 338 3.20 -6.70 -0.94
N MET A 339 3.47 -6.44 -2.21
CA MET A 339 2.70 -6.98 -3.34
C MET A 339 2.86 -8.48 -3.49
N SER A 340 3.95 -9.08 -2.97
CA SER A 340 4.10 -10.55 -2.89
C SER A 340 2.98 -11.21 -2.07
N LEU A 341 2.36 -10.45 -1.16
CA LEU A 341 1.23 -10.92 -0.37
C LEU A 341 -0.02 -11.10 -1.24
N HIS A 342 -0.17 -10.34 -2.33
CA HIS A 342 -1.27 -10.53 -3.28
C HIS A 342 -1.17 -11.90 -3.97
N HIS A 343 0.01 -12.20 -4.49
CA HIS A 343 0.30 -13.48 -5.16
C HIS A 343 0.16 -14.65 -4.20
N SER A 344 0.68 -14.51 -2.97
CA SER A 344 0.54 -15.51 -1.91
C SER A 344 -0.93 -15.75 -1.52
N LEU A 345 -1.76 -14.69 -1.49
CA LEU A 345 -3.22 -14.80 -1.29
C LEU A 345 -3.91 -15.45 -2.48
N ALA A 346 -3.47 -15.20 -3.72
CA ALA A 346 -3.99 -15.85 -4.92
C ALA A 346 -3.53 -17.31 -5.07
N GLY A 347 -2.51 -17.74 -4.30
CA GLY A 347 -1.84 -19.02 -4.51
C GLY A 347 -0.98 -19.06 -5.78
N GLU A 348 -0.56 -17.89 -6.27
CA GLU A 348 0.31 -17.74 -7.43
C GLU A 348 1.76 -17.49 -7.00
N PRO A 349 2.76 -17.89 -7.80
CA PRO A 349 4.15 -17.48 -7.59
C PRO A 349 4.30 -15.97 -7.77
N THR A 350 5.03 -15.32 -6.85
CA THR A 350 5.35 -13.90 -6.92
C THR A 350 6.36 -13.63 -8.04
N PRO A 351 6.10 -12.69 -8.96
CA PRO A 351 7.07 -12.29 -9.96
C PRO A 351 8.35 -11.68 -9.37
N GLU A 352 9.51 -12.01 -9.94
CA GLU A 352 10.83 -11.49 -9.54
C GLU A 352 10.92 -9.97 -9.46
N TRP A 353 10.22 -9.23 -10.34
CA TRP A 353 10.24 -7.76 -10.34
C TRP A 353 9.82 -7.15 -9.00
N VAL A 354 8.98 -7.84 -8.22
CA VAL A 354 8.49 -7.39 -6.91
C VAL A 354 9.62 -7.18 -5.91
N ARG A 355 10.71 -7.96 -6.00
CA ARG A 355 11.87 -7.85 -5.09
C ARG A 355 13.14 -7.32 -5.76
N TRP A 356 13.08 -7.02 -7.06
CA TRP A 356 14.25 -6.59 -7.81
C TRP A 356 14.87 -5.32 -7.19
N ASN A 357 16.18 -5.25 -6.98
CA ASN A 357 16.87 -4.16 -6.25
C ASN A 357 16.54 -3.98 -4.76
N SER A 358 15.60 -4.71 -4.15
CA SER A 358 15.26 -4.52 -2.73
C SER A 358 16.46 -4.68 -1.79
N GLU A 359 17.35 -5.64 -2.06
CA GLU A 359 18.57 -5.82 -1.27
C GLU A 359 19.50 -4.60 -1.35
N LYS A 360 19.65 -3.99 -2.53
CA LYS A 360 20.51 -2.82 -2.73
C LYS A 360 19.91 -1.58 -2.05
N ILE A 361 18.60 -1.38 -2.21
CA ILE A 361 17.84 -0.28 -1.60
C ILE A 361 17.86 -0.39 -0.07
N TYR A 362 17.58 -1.58 0.47
CA TYR A 362 17.64 -1.81 1.91
C TYR A 362 19.07 -1.67 2.45
N GLY A 363 20.07 -2.18 1.73
CA GLY A 363 21.48 -2.03 2.06
C GLY A 363 21.92 -0.56 2.15
N ALA A 364 21.40 0.30 1.28
CA ALA A 364 21.70 1.74 1.29
C ALA A 364 21.34 2.44 2.61
N MET A 365 20.35 1.92 3.35
CA MET A 365 20.00 2.42 4.69
C MET A 365 21.16 2.31 5.70
N ARG A 366 22.16 1.46 5.41
CA ARG A 366 23.33 1.18 6.25
C ARG A 366 24.66 1.56 5.64
N THR A 367 24.79 1.45 4.33
CA THR A 367 26.08 1.61 3.66
C THR A 367 26.30 3.04 3.19
N VAL A 368 25.23 3.79 2.90
CA VAL A 368 25.34 5.20 2.52
C VAL A 368 25.44 6.06 3.76
N VAL A 369 26.55 6.81 3.86
CA VAL A 369 26.81 7.72 4.97
C VAL A 369 26.64 9.15 4.52
N TYR A 370 25.98 9.95 5.35
CA TYR A 370 25.66 11.34 5.04
C TYR A 370 26.42 12.26 5.98
N PRO A 371 26.90 13.43 5.50
CA PRO A 371 27.60 14.40 6.33
C PRO A 371 26.69 14.91 7.46
N GLY A 372 27.13 14.76 8.70
CA GLY A 372 26.43 15.30 9.86
C GLY A 372 26.80 16.77 10.07
N THR A 373 25.82 17.60 10.46
CA THR A 373 26.07 19.00 10.85
C THR A 373 26.76 19.14 12.22
N ALA A 374 26.96 18.06 13.00
CA ALA A 374 27.52 18.13 14.36
C ALA A 374 28.39 16.94 14.86
N SER A 375 28.55 15.83 14.13
CA SER A 375 29.38 14.66 14.50
C SER A 375 29.34 13.60 13.38
N PRO A 376 30.19 12.53 13.36
CA PRO A 376 30.65 11.87 12.14
C PRO A 376 29.53 11.32 11.26
N THR A 377 29.82 11.22 9.97
CA THR A 377 28.92 10.73 8.91
C THR A 377 28.15 9.49 9.35
N LYS A 378 26.82 9.51 9.26
CA LYS A 378 25.97 8.39 9.72
C LYS A 378 25.10 7.86 8.59
N PRO A 379 24.87 6.55 8.55
CA PRO A 379 23.78 5.98 7.74
C PRO A 379 22.42 6.24 8.39
N MET A 380 21.35 6.06 7.60
CA MET A 380 19.96 6.24 8.06
C MET A 380 19.60 5.31 9.21
N TYR A 381 20.01 4.04 9.14
CA TYR A 381 19.96 3.10 10.27
C TYR A 381 21.24 3.24 11.09
N ARG A 382 21.17 4.06 12.14
CA ARG A 382 22.33 4.65 12.85
C ARG A 382 23.19 3.66 13.61
N ASP A 383 22.55 2.78 14.37
CA ASP A 383 23.17 1.96 15.41
C ASP A 383 22.37 0.67 15.55
N THR A 384 23.06 -0.47 15.53
CA THR A 384 22.46 -1.81 15.68
C THR A 384 21.81 -2.02 17.05
N THR A 385 21.89 -1.10 17.99
CA THR A 385 21.23 -1.22 19.30
C THR A 385 20.02 -0.30 19.46
N SER A 386 19.80 0.64 18.53
CA SER A 386 18.81 1.71 18.67
C SER A 386 17.80 1.71 17.51
N PRO A 387 16.50 1.92 17.79
CA PRO A 387 15.49 2.13 16.75
C PRO A 387 15.54 3.54 16.15
N ALA A 388 16.43 4.41 16.64
CA ALA A 388 16.51 5.79 16.17
C ALA A 388 17.12 5.86 14.76
N LEU A 389 16.43 6.58 13.90
CA LEU A 389 16.85 6.81 12.52
C LEU A 389 17.60 8.13 12.39
N TYR A 390 18.42 8.23 11.35
CA TYR A 390 19.02 9.48 10.92
C TYR A 390 18.28 10.01 9.70
N PHE A 391 17.95 11.29 9.75
CA PHE A 391 17.24 12.02 8.70
C PHE A 391 18.20 13.08 8.14
N PRO A 392 18.97 12.78 7.08
CA PRO A 392 20.04 13.65 6.57
C PRO A 392 19.58 15.08 6.26
N ASP A 393 18.41 15.21 5.64
CA ASP A 393 17.87 16.49 5.18
C ASP A 393 16.61 16.91 6.00
N GLY A 394 16.44 16.34 7.20
CA GLY A 394 15.26 16.53 8.03
C GLY A 394 14.11 15.57 7.71
N VAL A 395 12.95 15.81 8.32
CA VAL A 395 11.78 14.93 8.26
C VAL A 395 10.51 15.71 7.94
N ASP A 396 9.60 15.11 7.16
CA ASP A 396 8.28 15.69 6.86
C ASP A 396 7.26 15.40 7.96
N TRP A 397 7.26 14.16 8.47
CA TRP A 397 6.16 13.66 9.28
C TRP A 397 6.51 13.49 10.75
N GLY A 398 7.70 12.98 11.08
CA GLY A 398 8.14 12.80 12.46
C GLY A 398 9.11 11.64 12.56
N THR A 399 9.82 11.55 13.69
CA THR A 399 10.93 10.59 13.84
C THR A 399 10.50 9.25 14.43
N ALA A 400 9.22 9.06 14.78
CA ALA A 400 8.73 7.88 15.49
C ALA A 400 7.92 6.91 14.59
N ARG A 401 8.12 6.93 13.27
CA ARG A 401 7.39 6.09 12.30
C ARG A 401 7.85 4.62 12.27
N HIS A 402 8.21 4.05 13.42
CA HIS A 402 8.89 2.75 13.56
C HIS A 402 8.13 1.57 12.94
N THR A 403 6.79 1.60 12.88
CA THR A 403 6.01 0.46 12.39
C THR A 403 6.20 0.18 10.90
N GLY A 404 6.44 1.21 10.07
CA GLY A 404 6.71 0.99 8.65
C GLY A 404 8.10 0.39 8.40
N TYR A 405 9.11 0.81 9.17
CA TYR A 405 10.42 0.16 9.15
C TYR A 405 10.36 -1.28 9.64
N TRP A 406 9.58 -1.55 10.68
CA TRP A 406 9.32 -2.92 11.12
C TRP A 406 8.67 -3.77 10.02
N LEU A 407 7.71 -3.21 9.27
CA LEU A 407 7.14 -3.89 8.11
C LEU A 407 8.22 -4.19 7.07
N TRP A 408 9.04 -3.20 6.72
CA TRP A 408 10.10 -3.39 5.73
C TRP A 408 11.12 -4.44 6.16
N ASP A 409 11.57 -4.40 7.41
CA ASP A 409 12.50 -5.38 7.97
C ASP A 409 11.91 -6.79 7.96
N SER A 410 10.63 -6.92 8.33
CA SER A 410 9.91 -8.20 8.29
C SER A 410 9.76 -8.73 6.87
N LEU A 411 9.52 -7.87 5.88
CA LEU A 411 9.45 -8.27 4.48
C LEU A 411 10.83 -8.67 3.95
N MET A 412 11.89 -7.92 4.25
CA MET A 412 13.25 -8.28 3.88
C MET A 412 13.70 -9.60 4.50
N GLU A 413 13.29 -9.86 5.75
CA GLU A 413 13.51 -11.14 6.44
C GLU A 413 12.88 -12.30 5.68
N THR A 414 11.62 -12.19 5.24
CA THR A 414 10.88 -13.34 4.70
C THR A 414 10.96 -13.47 3.18
N HIS A 415 11.17 -12.37 2.44
CA HIS A 415 11.06 -12.33 0.97
C HIS A 415 12.38 -12.25 0.23
N VAL A 416 13.45 -11.78 0.89
CA VAL A 416 14.73 -11.51 0.22
C VAL A 416 15.88 -12.30 0.83
N LEU A 417 16.14 -12.15 2.14
CA LEU A 417 17.39 -12.65 2.74
C LEU A 417 17.19 -13.90 3.63
N GLY A 418 16.01 -14.09 4.22
CA GLY A 418 15.80 -15.12 5.25
C GLY A 418 16.14 -14.62 6.66
N SER A 419 15.67 -15.33 7.69
CA SER A 419 15.84 -14.97 9.11
C SER A 419 17.29 -14.74 9.56
N ASN A 420 18.23 -15.50 9.01
CA ASN A 420 19.66 -15.37 9.31
C ASN A 420 20.46 -14.81 8.12
N GLY A 421 19.74 -14.34 7.09
CA GLY A 421 20.35 -13.87 5.87
C GLY A 421 21.10 -12.57 6.08
N THR A 422 22.32 -12.55 5.59
CA THR A 422 23.14 -11.35 5.43
C THR A 422 23.78 -11.39 4.05
N SER A 423 24.28 -10.24 3.61
CA SER A 423 25.08 -10.13 2.41
C SER A 423 26.12 -9.04 2.55
N ALA A 424 26.95 -8.86 1.53
CA ALA A 424 27.87 -7.73 1.47
C ALA A 424 27.15 -6.37 1.49
N LEU A 425 25.91 -6.30 1.01
CA LEU A 425 25.09 -5.09 0.99
C LEU A 425 24.26 -4.93 2.27
N VAL A 426 23.87 -6.04 2.88
CA VAL A 426 23.06 -6.09 4.10
C VAL A 426 23.82 -6.87 5.19
N PRO A 427 24.81 -6.24 5.86
CA PRO A 427 25.71 -6.93 6.79
C PRO A 427 25.05 -7.30 8.13
N VAL A 428 23.84 -6.79 8.40
CA VAL A 428 23.08 -7.08 9.62
C VAL A 428 21.72 -7.62 9.20
N SER A 429 21.36 -8.80 9.70
CA SER A 429 20.14 -9.49 9.31
C SER A 429 18.89 -8.61 9.49
N PRO A 430 17.93 -8.61 8.54
CA PRO A 430 16.65 -7.92 8.71
C PRO A 430 15.88 -8.37 9.95
N LYS A 431 16.03 -9.62 10.40
CA LYS A 431 15.40 -10.12 11.65
C LYS A 431 15.85 -9.33 12.88
N HIS A 432 17.10 -8.90 12.90
CA HIS A 432 17.63 -8.05 13.97
C HIS A 432 16.91 -6.71 14.00
N TRP A 433 16.67 -6.12 12.82
CA TRP A 433 15.95 -4.85 12.67
C TRP A 433 14.44 -4.99 12.94
N ASP A 434 13.79 -6.08 12.50
CA ASP A 434 12.41 -6.43 12.92
C ASP A 434 12.32 -6.43 14.45
N SER A 435 13.29 -7.05 15.11
CA SER A 435 13.35 -7.09 16.58
C SER A 435 13.39 -5.69 17.20
N ILE A 436 14.25 -4.81 16.68
CA ILE A 436 14.46 -3.45 17.19
C ILE A 436 13.27 -2.55 16.91
N HIS A 437 12.87 -2.41 15.65
CA HIS A 437 11.79 -1.53 15.25
C HIS A 437 10.44 -2.05 15.75
N GLY A 438 10.23 -3.37 15.81
CA GLY A 438 9.02 -3.96 16.38
C GLY A 438 8.91 -3.73 17.89
N ARG A 439 10.01 -3.78 18.65
CA ARG A 439 9.99 -3.38 20.07
C ARG A 439 9.67 -1.90 20.23
N ALA A 440 10.25 -1.03 19.40
CA ALA A 440 10.00 0.41 19.46
C ALA A 440 8.55 0.76 19.11
N ALA A 441 8.02 0.20 18.04
CA ALA A 441 6.62 0.35 17.63
C ALA A 441 5.65 -0.17 18.70
N LYS A 442 5.98 -1.29 19.36
CA LYS A 442 5.17 -1.82 20.45
C LYS A 442 5.23 -0.95 21.70
N ALA A 443 6.44 -0.50 22.08
CA ALA A 443 6.65 0.40 23.20
C ALA A 443 5.91 1.72 22.99
N MET A 444 5.77 2.19 21.74
CA MET A 444 4.83 3.24 21.41
C MET A 444 3.43 2.83 21.89
N GLN A 445 2.76 1.88 21.26
CA GLN A 445 1.36 1.60 21.62
C GLN A 445 1.11 1.26 23.11
N ASP A 446 2.10 0.68 23.82
CA ASP A 446 2.00 0.32 25.23
C ASP A 446 2.27 1.47 26.21
N ARG A 447 2.94 2.57 25.81
CA ARG A 447 3.36 3.62 26.76
C ARG A 447 2.23 4.42 27.39
N ALA A 448 1.00 4.30 26.90
CA ALA A 448 -0.05 5.24 27.25
C ALA A 448 -0.97 4.74 28.37
N ARG A 449 -0.90 5.42 29.52
CA ARG A 449 -2.02 5.59 30.48
C ARG A 449 -3.12 6.54 29.94
N VAL A 450 -3.02 6.98 28.69
CA VAL A 450 -3.71 8.16 28.11
C VAL A 450 -4.51 7.84 26.83
N MET A 451 -4.68 6.56 26.47
CA MET A 451 -5.40 6.18 25.26
C MET A 451 -6.61 5.31 25.58
N PRO A 452 -7.86 5.78 25.37
CA PRO A 452 -9.04 4.99 25.70
C PRO A 452 -9.28 3.79 24.75
N GLY A 453 -8.46 3.59 23.72
CA GLY A 453 -8.81 2.68 22.62
C GLY A 453 -7.69 1.95 21.89
N GLY A 454 -6.40 2.02 22.28
CA GLY A 454 -5.34 1.26 21.59
C GLY A 454 -4.63 1.98 20.43
N GLN A 455 -4.68 3.32 20.43
CA GLN A 455 -3.87 4.18 19.55
C GLN A 455 -2.37 3.96 19.69
N ILE A 456 -1.62 4.25 18.62
CA ILE A 456 -0.16 4.09 18.56
C ILE A 456 0.57 5.43 18.78
N VAL A 457 0.05 6.53 18.23
CA VAL A 457 0.73 7.83 18.26
C VAL A 457 0.19 8.71 19.38
N LEU A 458 1.08 9.19 20.26
CA LEU A 458 0.72 10.01 21.40
C LEU A 458 0.38 11.45 20.99
N ASN A 459 1.20 12.04 20.12
CA ASN A 459 1.06 13.43 19.69
C ASN A 459 1.75 13.69 18.33
N ASN A 460 1.58 14.89 17.79
CA ASN A 460 2.09 15.28 16.47
C ASN A 460 3.62 15.36 16.39
N THR A 461 4.35 15.40 17.51
CA THR A 461 5.83 15.39 17.50
C THR A 461 6.39 14.04 17.10
N GLU A 462 5.64 12.96 17.38
CA GLU A 462 6.03 11.60 17.02
C GLU A 462 5.72 11.28 15.56
N ASP A 463 4.49 11.62 15.13
CA ASP A 463 4.06 11.62 13.74
C ASP A 463 2.96 12.69 13.56
N SER A 464 3.23 13.67 12.70
CA SER A 464 2.33 14.78 12.37
C SER A 464 1.43 14.46 11.18
N TYR A 465 1.65 13.33 10.50
CA TYR A 465 0.80 12.92 9.38
C TYR A 465 -0.66 12.81 9.84
N PRO A 466 -1.61 13.46 9.14
CA PRO A 466 -3.01 13.47 9.58
C PRO A 466 -3.66 12.07 9.64
N GLY A 467 -3.24 11.13 8.79
CA GLY A 467 -3.74 9.74 8.76
C GLY A 467 -2.85 8.72 9.49
N ARG A 468 -1.99 9.17 10.40
CA ARG A 468 -0.96 8.36 11.07
C ARG A 468 -1.45 7.09 11.77
N GLU A 469 -2.60 7.14 12.45
CA GLU A 469 -3.13 5.95 13.15
C GLU A 469 -3.43 4.84 12.14
N GLY A 470 -4.09 5.19 11.03
CA GLY A 470 -4.33 4.26 9.93
C GLY A 470 -3.03 3.74 9.31
N TRP A 471 -2.03 4.61 9.11
CA TRP A 471 -0.75 4.20 8.52
C TRP A 471 0.00 3.18 9.40
N HIS A 472 0.13 3.45 10.70
CA HIS A 472 0.78 2.55 11.64
C HIS A 472 0.01 1.22 11.80
N ALA A 473 -1.31 1.29 11.97
CA ALA A 473 -2.13 0.10 12.16
C ALA A 473 -2.15 -0.81 10.93
N CYS A 474 -2.24 -0.23 9.74
CA CYS A 474 -2.21 -1.00 8.49
C CYS A 474 -0.83 -1.63 8.27
N SER A 475 0.27 -0.93 8.61
CA SER A 475 1.62 -1.53 8.58
C SER A 475 1.73 -2.74 9.53
N ALA A 476 1.17 -2.65 10.74
CA ALA A 476 1.10 -3.78 11.67
C ALA A 476 0.25 -4.95 11.10
N ALA A 477 -0.85 -4.63 10.40
CA ALA A 477 -1.69 -5.63 9.73
C ALA A 477 -0.92 -6.34 8.61
N PHE A 478 -0.13 -5.62 7.81
CA PHE A 478 0.73 -6.23 6.80
C PHE A 478 1.81 -7.13 7.43
N ILE A 479 2.37 -6.77 8.59
CA ILE A 479 3.31 -7.65 9.31
C ILE A 479 2.64 -8.97 9.71
N VAL A 480 1.42 -8.91 10.26
CA VAL A 480 0.64 -10.11 10.61
C VAL A 480 0.39 -10.95 9.36
N LEU A 481 -0.11 -10.34 8.29
CA LEU A 481 -0.43 -11.03 7.04
C LEU A 481 0.82 -11.68 6.42
N ASN A 482 1.95 -10.97 6.40
CA ASN A 482 3.25 -11.48 5.97
C ASN A 482 3.66 -12.72 6.75
N LYS A 483 3.64 -12.64 8.10
CA LYS A 483 4.02 -13.76 8.96
C LYS A 483 3.06 -14.95 8.79
N ALA A 484 1.75 -14.69 8.67
CA ALA A 484 0.74 -15.73 8.49
C ALA A 484 0.94 -16.51 7.18
N LEU A 485 1.13 -15.80 6.06
CA LEU A 485 1.36 -16.40 4.74
C LEU A 485 2.70 -17.14 4.67
N THR A 486 3.75 -16.56 5.24
CA THR A 486 5.08 -17.17 5.30
C THR A 486 5.05 -18.47 6.11
N ASN A 487 4.44 -18.46 7.30
CA ASN A 487 4.33 -19.64 8.15
C ASN A 487 3.45 -20.74 7.54
N ALA A 488 2.50 -20.36 6.68
CA ALA A 488 1.69 -21.30 5.91
C ALA A 488 2.39 -21.82 4.63
N GLY A 489 3.64 -21.43 4.38
CA GLY A 489 4.40 -21.86 3.19
C GLY A 489 3.81 -21.33 1.88
N ARG A 490 3.11 -20.20 1.90
CA ARG A 490 2.41 -19.64 0.73
C ARG A 490 3.30 -18.77 -0.16
N LEU A 491 4.46 -18.35 0.33
CA LEU A 491 5.40 -17.55 -0.43
C LEU A 491 6.16 -18.42 -1.44
N SER A 492 6.10 -18.06 -2.72
CA SER A 492 6.91 -18.64 -3.78
C SER A 492 7.25 -17.59 -4.84
N TRP A 493 8.27 -17.85 -5.66
CA TRP A 493 8.82 -16.88 -6.62
C TRP A 493 8.88 -17.46 -8.03
N THR A 494 8.78 -16.61 -9.04
CA THR A 494 8.96 -16.96 -10.45
C THR A 494 9.69 -15.87 -11.21
N ASN A 495 10.60 -16.29 -12.08
CA ASN A 495 11.19 -15.42 -13.11
C ASN A 495 10.60 -15.67 -14.50
N ALA A 496 9.46 -16.37 -14.59
CA ALA A 496 8.77 -16.57 -15.85
C ALA A 496 8.34 -15.23 -16.47
N SER A 497 8.22 -15.20 -17.80
CA SER A 497 7.71 -14.03 -18.50
C SER A 497 6.29 -13.70 -18.03
N LEU A 498 5.98 -12.40 -17.94
CA LEU A 498 4.65 -11.93 -17.52
C LEU A 498 3.58 -12.06 -18.61
N VAL A 499 3.96 -12.49 -19.82
CA VAL A 499 3.09 -12.61 -21.00
C VAL A 499 3.32 -13.93 -21.73
#